data_AF-A0A7Y2CDI2-F1
#
_entry.id   AF-A0A7Y2CDI2-F1
#
_cell.length_a   1.000
_cell.length_b   1.000
_cell.length_c   1.000
_cell.angle_alpha   90.00
_cell.angle_beta   90.00
_cell.angle_gamma   90.00
#
_symmetry.space_group_name_H-M   'P 1'
#
loop_
_entity.id
_entity.type
_entity.pdbx_description
1 polymer ?
#
loop_
_entity_poly.entity_id
_entity_poly.type
_entity_poly.pdbx_seq_one_letter_code
_entity_poly.pdbx_strand_id
1 'polypeptide(L)'
;MTTIFDFLSVSLFIAAAGLFFSRFRKEDPPLTPYVVVSLACAIGNWLGNNGNALLAVALFAAAAFLTLHLASEPFREDTREPR
;
A
#
# COMPACT_ATOMS: atom_id res chain seq x y z
N MET A 1 0.55 21.34 -9.40
CA MET A 1 1.30 20.62 -10.44
C MET A 1 0.82 19.19 -10.41
N THR A 2 -0.09 18.80 -11.30
CA THR A 2 -0.55 17.41 -11.45
C THR A 2 0.45 16.67 -12.33
N THR A 3 1.26 15.79 -11.74
CA THR A 3 2.26 14.99 -12.46
C THR A 3 1.79 13.53 -12.59
N ILE A 4 2.42 12.76 -13.47
CA ILE A 4 2.19 11.31 -13.59
C ILE A 4 2.41 10.58 -12.25
N PHE A 5 3.31 11.10 -11.40
CA PHE A 5 3.57 10.55 -10.06
C PHE A 5 2.39 10.71 -9.12
N ASP A 6 1.57 11.74 -9.31
CA ASP A 6 0.38 11.98 -8.50
C ASP A 6 -0.68 10.91 -8.80
N PHE A 7 -0.89 10.60 -10.09
CA PHE A 7 -1.77 9.51 -10.51
C PHE A 7 -1.26 8.13 -10.05
N LEU A 8 0.04 7.88 -10.12
CA LEU A 8 0.64 6.63 -9.63
C LEU A 8 0.48 6.50 -8.11
N SER A 9 0.80 7.55 -7.36
CA SER A 9 0.65 7.59 -5.91
C SER A 9 -0.79 7.36 -5.48
N VAL A 10 -1.75 8.08 -6.08
CA VAL A 10 -3.17 7.96 -5.74
C VAL A 10 -3.71 6.58 -6.09
N SER A 11 -3.39 6.04 -7.27
CA SER A 11 -3.87 4.69 -7.65
C SER A 11 -3.33 3.61 -6.73
N LEU A 12 -2.04 3.69 -6.34
CA LEU A 12 -1.42 2.75 -5.42
C LEU A 12 -1.99 2.87 -4.00
N PHE A 13 -2.23 4.09 -3.54
CA PHE A 13 -2.88 4.36 -2.26
C PHE A 13 -4.29 3.77 -2.22
N ILE A 14 -5.09 3.96 -3.28
CA ILE A 14 -6.43 3.38 -3.38
C ILE A 14 -6.37 1.84 -3.36
N ALA A 15 -5.41 1.23 -4.06
CA ALA A 15 -5.25 -0.22 -4.05
C ALA A 15 -4.93 -0.77 -2.65
N ALA A 16 -3.99 -0.14 -1.95
CA ALA A 16 -3.63 -0.51 -0.58
C ALA A 16 -4.78 -0.27 0.42
N ALA A 17 -5.48 0.86 0.31
CA ALA A 17 -6.64 1.18 1.15
C ALA A 17 -7.82 0.21 0.88
N GLY A 18 -8.05 -0.17 -0.37
CA GLY A 18 -9.07 -1.16 -0.73
C GLY A 18 -8.75 -2.54 -0.16
N LEU A 19 -7.49 -2.98 -0.23
CA LEU A 19 -7.01 -4.20 0.42
C LEU A 19 -7.19 -4.17 1.93
N PHE A 20 -6.82 -3.05 2.56
CA PHE A 20 -7.03 -2.84 3.99
C PHE A 20 -8.52 -2.99 4.35
N PHE A 21 -9.40 -2.28 3.66
CA PHE A 21 -10.83 -2.28 3.97
C PHE A 21 -11.48 -3.67 3.76
N SER A 22 -11.05 -4.38 2.72
CA SER A 22 -11.49 -5.76 2.43
C SER A 22 -11.09 -6.73 3.55
N ARG A 23 -9.86 -6.60 4.07
CA ARG A 23 -9.34 -7.43 5.16
C ARG A 23 -9.85 -7.02 6.54
N PHE A 24 -10.03 -5.72 6.77
CA PHE A 24 -10.52 -5.15 8.03
C PHE A 24 -11.88 -5.71 8.42
N ARG A 25 -12.74 -5.98 7.44
CA ARG A 25 -14.05 -6.61 7.68
C ARG A 25 -13.99 -8.08 8.11
N LYS A 26 -12.85 -8.76 7.96
CA LYS A 26 -12.73 -10.22 8.19
C LYS A 26 -11.82 -10.58 9.36
N GLU A 27 -10.67 -9.92 9.50
CA GLU A 27 -9.56 -10.46 10.30
C GLU A 27 -8.85 -9.45 11.22
N ASP A 28 -9.32 -8.20 11.34
CA ASP A 28 -8.61 -7.13 12.07
C ASP A 28 -7.08 -7.12 11.75
N PRO A 29 -6.71 -6.95 10.46
CA PRO A 29 -5.33 -7.03 10.03
C PRO A 29 -4.49 -5.90 10.67
N PRO A 30 -3.19 -6.13 10.93
CA PRO A 30 -2.32 -5.10 11.46
C PRO A 30 -2.28 -3.89 10.50
N LEU A 31 -2.52 -2.70 11.05
CA LEU A 31 -2.53 -1.42 10.31
C LEU A 31 -1.15 -1.04 9.74
N THR A 32 -0.08 -1.50 10.38
CA THR A 32 1.32 -1.13 10.12
C THR A 32 1.71 -1.19 8.63
N PRO A 33 1.56 -2.32 7.91
CA PRO A 33 1.97 -2.40 6.50
C PRO A 33 1.20 -1.44 5.59
N TYR A 34 -0.08 -1.19 5.84
CA TYR A 34 -0.89 -0.27 5.04
C TYR A 34 -0.49 1.19 5.25
N VAL A 35 -0.13 1.55 6.48
CA VAL A 35 0.43 2.87 6.81
C VAL A 35 1.81 3.06 6.18
N VAL A 36 2.63 2.01 6.10
CA VAL A 36 3.92 2.08 5.39
C VAL A 36 3.71 2.35 3.90
N VAL A 37 2.74 1.67 3.26
CA VAL A 37 2.43 1.93 1.84
C VAL A 37 1.92 3.35 1.63
N SER A 38 1.07 3.88 2.52
CA SER A 38 0.58 5.26 2.39
C SER A 38 1.69 6.30 2.57
N LEU A 39 2.62 6.07 3.51
CA LEU A 39 3.81 6.89 3.66
C LEU A 39 4.69 6.86 2.41
N ALA A 40 4.90 5.65 1.85
CA ALA A 40 5.68 5.46 0.64
C ALA A 40 5.07 6.21 -0.56
N CYS A 41 3.75 6.22 -0.68
CA CYS A 41 3.04 6.98 -1.71
C CYS A 41 3.26 8.50 -1.54
N ALA A 42 3.08 9.02 -0.32
CA ALA A 42 3.27 10.44 -0.04
C ALA A 42 4.71 10.90 -0.30
N ILE A 43 5.70 10.13 0.19
CA ILE A 43 7.12 10.42 -0.02
C ILE A 43 7.48 10.30 -1.50
N GLY A 44 7.01 9.25 -2.18
CA GLY A 44 7.25 9.03 -3.61
C GLY A 44 6.71 10.17 -4.48
N ASN A 45 5.50 10.66 -4.18
CA ASN A 45 4.90 11.78 -4.90
C ASN A 45 5.71 13.08 -4.70
N TRP A 46 6.09 13.37 -3.45
CA TRP A 46 6.94 14.53 -3.15
C TRP A 46 8.29 14.44 -3.88
N LEU A 47 8.94 13.28 -3.83
CA LEU A 47 10.25 13.07 -4.43
C LEU A 47 10.22 13.18 -5.96
N GLY A 48 9.17 12.62 -6.58
CA GLY A 48 8.93 12.72 -8.03
C GLY A 48 8.69 14.17 -8.46
N ASN A 49 7.94 14.94 -7.67
CA ASN A 49 7.65 16.34 -7.96
C ASN A 49 8.86 17.28 -7.73
N ASN A 50 9.86 16.85 -6.94
CA ASN A 50 11.15 17.54 -6.77
C ASN A 50 12.20 17.17 -7.84
N GLY A 51 11.84 16.39 -8.86
CA GLY A 51 12.72 16.01 -9.97
C GLY A 51 13.51 14.70 -9.75
N ASN A 52 13.36 14.05 -8.60
CA ASN A 52 14.01 12.77 -8.30
C ASN A 52 13.15 11.58 -8.77
N ALA A 53 12.86 11.54 -10.08
CA ALA A 53 11.99 10.55 -10.70
C ALA A 53 12.43 9.10 -10.42
N LEU A 54 13.75 8.83 -10.44
CA LEU A 54 14.29 7.48 -10.28
C LEU A 54 13.98 6.89 -8.88
N LEU A 55 14.19 7.69 -7.83
CA LEU A 55 13.87 7.30 -6.46
C LEU A 55 12.36 7.17 -6.24
N ALA A 56 11.55 8.05 -6.85
CA ALA A 56 10.09 7.97 -6.77
C ALA A 56 9.58 6.66 -7.38
N VAL A 57 10.08 6.27 -8.55
CA VAL A 57 9.72 5.00 -9.21
C VAL A 57 10.14 3.80 -8.36
N ALA A 58 11.35 3.82 -7.77
CA ALA A 58 11.80 2.76 -6.88
C ALA A 58 10.90 2.62 -5.65
N LEU A 59 10.46 3.73 -5.05
CA LEU A 59 9.53 3.74 -3.92
C LEU A 59 8.15 3.19 -4.30
N PHE A 60 7.60 3.61 -5.44
CA PHE A 60 6.32 3.09 -5.93
C PHE A 60 6.39 1.59 -6.25
N ALA A 61 7.51 1.13 -6.82
CA ALA A 61 7.73 -0.29 -7.06
C ALA A 61 7.75 -1.08 -5.74
N ALA A 62 8.52 -0.62 -4.74
CA ALA A 62 8.56 -1.27 -3.43
C ALA A 62 7.18 -1.31 -2.74
N ALA A 63 6.43 -0.20 -2.79
CA ALA A 63 5.08 -0.12 -2.25
C ALA A 63 4.10 -1.05 -2.99
N ALA A 64 4.23 -1.18 -4.32
CA ALA A 64 3.43 -2.12 -5.11
C ALA A 64 3.75 -3.57 -4.76
N PHE A 65 5.03 -3.92 -4.62
CA PHE A 65 5.46 -5.25 -4.17
C PHE A 65 4.91 -5.58 -2.78
N LEU A 66 4.97 -4.64 -1.84
CA LEU A 66 4.44 -4.85 -0.50
C LEU A 66 2.92 -5.03 -0.51
N THR A 67 2.20 -4.23 -1.33
CA THR A 67 0.75 -4.36 -1.52
C THR A 67 0.38 -5.72 -2.13
N LEU A 68 1.12 -6.16 -3.16
CA LEU A 68 0.94 -7.49 -3.77
C LEU A 68 1.25 -8.62 -2.78
N HIS A 69 2.29 -8.47 -1.96
CA HIS A 69 2.64 -9.43 -0.94
C HIS A 69 1.49 -9.58 0.07
N LEU A 70 0.96 -8.47 0.60
CA LEU A 70 -0.22 -8.48 1.47
C LEU A 70 -1.46 -9.05 0.79
N ALA A 71 -1.62 -8.82 -0.51
CA ALA A 71 -2.71 -9.40 -1.27
C ALA A 71 -2.58 -10.92 -1.42
N SER A 72 -1.34 -11.43 -1.51
CA SER A 72 -1.02 -12.84 -1.67
C SER A 72 -1.05 -13.64 -0.37
N GLU A 73 -0.92 -12.99 0.78
CA GLU A 73 -1.01 -13.67 2.06
C GLU A 73 -2.37 -14.38 2.16
N PRO A 74 -2.44 -15.65 2.59
CA PRO A 74 -3.72 -16.28 2.82
C PRO A 74 -4.51 -15.54 3.91
N PHE A 75 -5.84 -15.62 3.85
CA PHE A 75 -6.68 -15.28 5.00
C PHE A 75 -6.22 -16.15 6.17
N ARG A 76 -5.92 -15.55 7.32
CA ARG A 76 -5.63 -16.32 8.53
C ARG A 76 -6.92 -17.04 8.89
N GLU A 77 -7.00 -18.32 8.56
CA GLU A 77 -8.07 -19.19 9.06
C GLU A 77 -8.13 -19.02 10.57
N ASP A 78 -9.25 -18.42 11.02
CA ASP A 78 -9.57 -18.21 12.41
C ASP A 78 -9.61 -19.59 13.06
N THR A 79 -8.49 -20.01 13.64
CA THR A 79 -8.39 -21.19 14.48
C THR A 79 -9.03 -20.83 15.83
N ARG A 80 -10.27 -20.35 15.80
CA ARG A 80 -11.15 -20.35 16.97
C ARG A 80 -11.60 -21.79 17.15
N GLU A 81 -10.77 -22.56 17.84
CA GLU A 81 -11.25 -23.74 18.54
C GLU A 81 -12.48 -23.33 19.38
N PRO A 82 -13.61 -24.05 19.28
CA PRO A 82 -14.71 -23.85 20.20
C PRO A 82 -14.25 -24.31 21.59
N ARG A 83 -14.04 -23.36 22.52
CA ARG A 83 -13.96 -23.64 23.95
C ARG A 83 -15.25 -23.28 24.63
#